data_AF-A0A2R6N0C9-F1
#
_entry.id   AF-A0A2R6N0C9-F1
#
_cell.length_a   1.000
_cell.length_b   1.000
_cell.length_c   1.000
_cell.angle_alpha   90.00
_cell.angle_beta   90.00
_cell.angle_gamma   90.00
#
_symmetry.space_group_name_H-M   'P 1'
#
loop_
_entity.id
_entity.type
_entity.pdbx_description
1 polymer ?
#
loop_
_entity_poly.entity_id
_entity_poly.type
_entity_poly.pdbx_seq_one_letter_code
_entity_poly.pdbx_strand_id
1 'polypeptide(L)'
;MQDSAKYLIHADIRASGVVERSDVVGAIFGQTEGLLGDDLDLRDLQESSKVGRIDVEIDSEAGRSYGTVTIASGLDRVETAVLAAALETIDRIGPCRAEFEI
;
A
#
# COMPACT_ATOMS: atom_id res chain seq x y z
N MET A 1 2.23 -24.36 4.72
CA MET A 1 3.02 -23.52 5.65
C MET A 1 2.60 -22.10 5.38
N GLN A 2 2.02 -21.39 6.35
CA GLN A 2 1.96 -19.94 6.26
C GLN A 2 3.42 -19.48 6.25
N ASP A 3 3.89 -18.90 5.14
CA ASP A 3 5.16 -18.18 5.15
C ASP A 3 4.97 -17.06 6.19
N SER A 4 5.59 -17.22 7.34
CA SER A 4 5.55 -16.20 8.39
C SER A 4 6.16 -14.93 7.79
N ALA A 5 5.41 -13.84 7.81
CA ALA A 5 5.89 -12.55 7.33
C ALA A 5 7.29 -12.25 7.89
N LYS A 6 8.23 -11.96 7.01
CA LYS A 6 9.62 -11.63 7.35
C LYS A 6 9.77 -10.16 7.70
N TYR A 7 8.96 -9.32 7.05
CA TYR A 7 8.97 -7.87 7.19
C TYR A 7 7.54 -7.33 7.25
N LEU A 8 7.40 -6.17 7.88
CA LEU A 8 6.20 -5.36 7.87
C LEU A 8 6.53 -4.01 7.24
N ILE A 9 5.77 -3.63 6.22
CA ILE A 9 5.77 -2.28 5.67
C ILE A 9 4.67 -1.53 6.43
N HIS A 10 4.99 -0.37 6.97
CA HIS A 10 4.04 0.57 7.55
C HIS A 10 4.10 1.85 6.73
N ALA A 11 2.94 2.42 6.41
CA ALA A 11 2.85 3.70 5.72
C ALA A 11 1.79 4.57 6.39
N ASP A 12 2.11 5.83 6.67
CA ASP A 12 1.14 6.85 7.04
C ASP A 12 0.52 7.46 5.77
N ILE A 13 -0.79 7.72 5.81
CA ILE A 13 -1.55 8.29 4.69
C ILE A 13 -2.06 9.66 5.10
N ARG A 14 -1.90 10.65 4.22
CA ARG A 14 -2.56 11.96 4.33
C ARG A 14 -3.26 12.29 3.02
N ALA A 15 -4.58 12.46 3.06
CA ALA A 15 -5.38 12.82 1.88
C ALA A 15 -6.04 14.20 2.04
N SER A 16 -6.06 14.98 0.96
CA SER A 16 -6.61 16.35 0.94
C SER A 16 -8.14 16.43 1.01
N GLY A 17 -8.82 15.29 1.04
CA GLY A 17 -10.27 15.16 1.07
C GLY A 17 -10.69 13.88 1.78
N VAL A 18 -12.00 13.65 1.86
CA VAL A 18 -12.59 12.45 2.47
C VAL A 18 -12.46 11.27 1.52
N VAL A 19 -11.79 10.21 1.95
CA VAL A 19 -11.63 8.95 1.20
C VAL A 19 -11.99 7.75 2.08
N GLU A 20 -12.40 6.66 1.44
CA GLU A 20 -12.74 5.41 2.12
C GLU A 20 -11.63 4.37 1.95
N ARG A 21 -11.70 3.30 2.76
CA ARG A 21 -10.75 2.18 2.69
C ARG A 21 -10.62 1.62 1.27
N SER A 22 -11.72 1.47 0.54
CA SER A 22 -11.71 0.96 -0.84
C SER A 22 -10.95 1.86 -1.80
N ASP A 23 -10.98 3.18 -1.60
CA ASP A 23 -10.24 4.13 -2.43
C ASP A 23 -8.73 3.96 -2.23
N VAL A 24 -8.29 3.80 -0.98
CA VAL A 24 -6.88 3.57 -0.63
C VAL A 24 -6.39 2.27 -1.26
N VAL A 25 -7.13 1.18 -1.10
CA VAL A 25 -6.79 -0.12 -1.71
C VAL A 25 -6.74 -0.02 -3.23
N GLY A 26 -7.71 0.67 -3.83
CA GLY A 26 -7.74 0.91 -5.28
C GLY A 26 -6.55 1.72 -5.77
N ALA A 27 -6.13 2.74 -5.02
CA ALA A 27 -4.96 3.54 -5.33
C ALA A 27 -3.66 2.73 -5.26
N ILE A 28 -3.49 1.92 -4.20
CA ILE A 28 -2.32 1.04 -4.05
C ILE A 28 -2.20 0.13 -5.26
N PHE A 29 -3.20 -0.71 -5.54
CA PHE A 29 -3.10 -1.64 -6.67
C PHE A 29 -3.03 -0.92 -8.01
N GLY A 30 -3.83 0.13 -8.22
CA GLY A 30 -3.95 0.77 -9.53
C GLY A 30 -2.73 1.59 -9.93
N GLN A 31 -2.08 2.25 -8.98
CA GLN A 31 -0.91 3.09 -9.28
C GLN A 31 0.42 2.34 -9.18
N THR A 32 0.50 1.23 -8.45
CA THR A 32 1.71 0.40 -8.44
C THR A 32 1.79 -0.59 -9.62
N GLU A 33 0.65 -0.89 -10.26
CA GLU A 33 0.56 -1.85 -11.37
C GLU A 33 1.51 -1.43 -12.51
N GLY A 34 2.39 -2.36 -12.90
CA GLY A 34 3.38 -2.14 -13.97
C GLY A 34 4.59 -1.27 -13.62
N LEU A 35 4.71 -0.72 -12.40
CA LEU A 35 5.86 0.11 -12.01
C LEU A 35 7.12 -0.71 -11.70
N LEU A 36 6.94 -1.91 -11.12
CA LEU A 36 8.03 -2.69 -10.52
C LEU A 36 8.44 -3.92 -11.34
N GLY A 37 7.84 -4.10 -12.51
CA GLY A 37 7.96 -5.33 -13.31
C GLY A 37 7.13 -6.49 -12.75
N ASP A 38 7.07 -7.58 -13.52
CA ASP A 38 6.16 -8.71 -13.26
C ASP A 38 6.47 -9.44 -11.94
N ASP A 39 7.74 -9.48 -11.52
CA ASP A 39 8.16 -10.18 -10.28
C ASP A 39 7.69 -9.47 -8.99
N LEU A 40 7.39 -8.17 -9.09
CA LEU A 40 6.97 -7.33 -7.96
C LEU A 40 5.56 -6.77 -8.14
N ASP A 41 4.75 -7.37 -9.01
CA ASP A 41 3.34 -7.03 -9.12
C ASP A 41 2.59 -7.40 -7.83
N LEU A 42 1.92 -6.41 -7.22
CA LEU A 42 1.25 -6.60 -5.93
C LEU A 42 0.13 -7.66 -5.96
N ARG A 43 -0.57 -7.83 -7.09
CA ARG A 43 -1.63 -8.84 -7.22
C ARG A 43 -1.02 -10.22 -7.26
N ASP A 44 -0.01 -10.42 -8.10
CA ASP A 44 0.69 -11.70 -8.24
C ASP A 44 1.40 -12.09 -6.93
N LEU A 45 2.00 -11.12 -6.24
CA LEU A 45 2.61 -11.32 -4.93
C LEU A 45 1.59 -11.74 -3.86
N GLN A 46 0.39 -11.17 -3.89
CA GLN A 46 -0.68 -11.55 -2.97
C GLN A 46 -1.27 -12.94 -3.30
N GLU A 47 -1.48 -13.26 -4.59
CA GLU A 47 -1.97 -14.57 -5.04
C GLU A 47 -0.98 -15.69 -4.71
N SER A 48 0.32 -15.43 -4.88
CA SER A 48 1.40 -16.36 -4.53
C SER A 48 1.71 -16.40 -3.03
N SER A 49 0.96 -15.67 -2.19
CA SER A 49 1.15 -15.58 -0.73
C SER A 49 2.52 -15.03 -0.29
N LYS A 50 3.24 -14.35 -1.18
CA LYS A 50 4.50 -13.64 -0.86
C LYS A 50 4.24 -12.32 -0.14
N VAL A 51 3.09 -11.70 -0.40
CA VAL A 51 2.58 -10.52 0.30
C VAL A 51 1.25 -10.87 0.96
N GLY A 52 1.06 -10.40 2.19
CA GLY A 52 -0.15 -10.62 2.97
C GLY A 52 -1.33 -9.77 2.54
N ARG A 53 -2.34 -9.70 3.42
CA ARG A 53 -3.41 -8.74 3.25
C ARG A 53 -2.87 -7.32 3.45
N ILE A 54 -3.42 -6.39 2.68
CA ILE A 54 -3.17 -4.96 2.84
C ILE A 54 -4.20 -4.47 3.86
N ASP A 55 -3.72 -4.26 5.08
CA ASP A 55 -4.53 -3.71 6.17
C ASP A 55 -4.48 -2.20 6.07
N VAL A 56 -5.67 -1.59 6.05
CA VAL A 56 -5.84 -0.15 5.86
C VAL A 56 -6.81 0.35 6.90
N GLU A 57 -6.36 1.32 7.68
CA GLU A 57 -7.16 2.08 8.62
C GLU A 57 -7.19 3.53 8.13
N ILE A 58 -8.37 4.14 8.02
CA ILE A 58 -8.52 5.49 7.49
C ILE A 58 -9.68 6.17 8.22
N ASP A 59 -9.40 7.35 8.75
CA ASP A 59 -10.38 8.20 9.41
C ASP A 59 -10.42 9.56 8.72
N SER A 60 -11.53 10.28 8.89
CA SER A 60 -11.72 11.59 8.28
C SER A 60 -12.11 12.64 9.32
N GLU A 61 -11.37 13.74 9.34
CA GLU A 61 -11.61 14.89 10.21
C GLU A 61 -11.40 16.19 9.45
N ALA A 62 -12.29 17.17 9.68
CA ALA A 62 -12.21 18.50 9.07
C ALA A 62 -12.08 18.50 7.53
N GLY A 63 -12.70 17.51 6.87
CA GLY A 63 -12.68 17.38 5.40
C GLY A 63 -11.37 16.85 4.82
N ARG A 64 -10.51 16.25 5.64
CA ARG A 64 -9.28 15.54 5.24
C ARG A 64 -9.30 14.13 5.82
N SER A 65 -8.53 13.23 5.24
CA SER A 65 -8.36 11.88 5.77
C SER A 65 -6.92 11.61 6.20
N TYR A 66 -6.81 10.84 7.28
CA TYR A 66 -5.55 10.38 7.86
C TYR A 66 -5.69 8.91 8.17
N GLY A 67 -4.64 8.14 7.91
CA GLY A 67 -4.73 6.70 8.06
C GLY A 67 -3.38 6.02 8.00
N THR A 68 -3.40 4.71 8.08
CA THR A 68 -2.22 3.86 8.00
C THR A 68 -2.47 2.70 7.06
N VAL A 69 -1.40 2.23 6.43
CA VAL A 69 -1.35 0.97 5.70
C VAL A 69 -0.32 0.07 6.37
N THR A 70 -0.68 -1.19 6.58
CA THR A 70 0.27 -2.22 6.97
C THR A 70 0.24 -3.36 5.97
N ILE A 71 1.41 -3.73 5.46
CA ILE A 71 1.58 -4.85 4.52
C ILE A 71 2.62 -5.81 5.07
N ALA A 72 2.19 -7.05 5.27
CA ALA A 72 3.08 -8.15 5.62
C ALA A 72 3.81 -8.68 4.37
N SER A 73 5.13 -8.81 4.43
CA SER A 73 5.97 -9.26 3.31
C SER A 73 6.80 -10.50 3.69
N GLY A 74 6.70 -11.54 2.89
CA GLY A 74 7.59 -12.72 2.90
C GLY A 74 8.78 -12.61 1.94
N LEU A 75 8.92 -11.48 1.24
CA LEU A 75 9.99 -11.18 0.29
C LEU A 75 11.34 -11.00 0.99
N ASP A 76 12.40 -10.84 0.21
CA ASP A 76 13.66 -10.39 0.77
C ASP A 76 13.63 -8.89 1.15
N ARG A 77 14.68 -8.42 1.81
CA ARG A 77 14.76 -7.04 2.32
C ARG A 77 14.77 -6.00 1.21
N VAL A 78 15.44 -6.29 0.09
CA VAL A 78 15.59 -5.35 -1.02
C VAL A 78 14.27 -5.23 -1.75
N GLU A 79 13.65 -6.36 -2.09
CA GLU A 79 12.33 -6.43 -2.71
C GLU A 79 11.26 -5.74 -1.84
N THR A 80 11.27 -6.00 -0.53
CA THR A 80 10.35 -5.34 0.41
C THR A 80 10.55 -3.83 0.44
N ALA A 81 11.80 -3.36 0.42
CA ALA A 81 12.09 -1.92 0.42
C ALA A 81 11.68 -1.25 -0.90
N VAL A 82 11.86 -1.93 -2.05
CA VAL A 82 11.41 -1.44 -3.35
C VAL A 82 9.89 -1.36 -3.39
N LEU A 83 9.19 -2.38 -2.88
CA LEU A 83 7.74 -2.36 -2.79
C LEU A 83 7.24 -1.23 -1.89
N ALA A 84 7.88 -1.01 -0.74
CA ALA A 84 7.54 0.10 0.16
C ALA A 84 7.72 1.46 -0.52
N ALA A 85 8.86 1.68 -1.19
CA ALA A 85 9.13 2.91 -1.94
C ALA A 85 8.12 3.15 -3.08
N ALA A 86 7.59 2.08 -3.68
CA ALA A 86 6.54 2.19 -4.68
C ALA A 86 5.24 2.77 -4.11
N LEU A 87 4.92 2.48 -2.85
CA LEU A 87 3.74 3.06 -2.19
C LEU A 87 3.86 4.59 -2.05
N GLU A 88 5.07 5.12 -1.80
CA GLU A 88 5.31 6.57 -1.73
C GLU A 88 5.08 7.29 -3.07
N THR A 89 5.06 6.56 -4.19
CA THR A 89 4.79 7.15 -5.51
C THR A 89 3.30 7.43 -5.75
N ILE A 90 2.42 6.92 -4.88
CA ILE A 90 0.98 7.11 -4.99
C ILE A 90 0.64 8.57 -4.63
N ASP A 91 0.18 9.34 -5.61
CA ASP A 91 -0.09 10.78 -5.43
C ASP A 91 -1.59 11.11 -5.31
N ARG A 92 -2.45 10.10 -5.45
CA ARG A 92 -3.90 10.27 -5.51
C ARG A 92 -4.64 9.09 -4.89
N ILE A 93 -5.68 9.37 -4.12
CA ILE A 93 -6.62 8.38 -3.58
C ILE A 93 -8.03 8.84 -3.94
N GLY A 94 -8.77 8.04 -4.72
CA GLY A 94 -10.05 8.47 -5.30
C GLY A 94 -9.90 9.80 -6.07
N PRO A 95 -10.70 10.84 -5.76
CA PRO A 95 -10.56 12.16 -6.37
C PRO A 95 -9.52 13.07 -5.68
N CYS A 96 -8.90 12.65 -4.58
CA CYS A 96 -8.11 13.51 -3.69
C CYS A 96 -6.61 13.32 -3.89
N ARG A 97 -5.83 14.40 -3.73
CA ARG A 97 -4.37 14.29 -3.63
C ARG A 97 -4.03 13.61 -2.30
N ALA A 98 -3.02 12.75 -2.34
CA ALA A 98 -2.57 12.04 -1.16
C ALA A 98 -1.04 11.96 -1.11
N GLU A 99 -0.54 11.67 0.08
CA GLU A 99 0.86 11.38 0.36
C GLU A 99 0.92 10.12 1.23
N PHE A 100 1.83 9.22 0.88
CA PHE A 100 2.20 8.03 1.65
C PHE A 100 3.61 8.25 2.20
N GLU A 101 3.82 8.01 3.49
CA GLU A 101 5.11 8.14 4.19
C GLU A 101 5.45 6.82 4.88
N ILE A 102 6.60 6.19 4.55
CA ILE A 102 7.01 4.85 5.03
C ILE A 102 7.85 4.90 6.31
#